data_AF-A0A6F8XYS9-F1
#
_entry.id   AF-A0A6F8XYS9-F1
#
_cell.length_a   1.000
_cell.length_b   1.000
_cell.length_c   1.000
_cell.angle_alpha   90.00
_cell.angle_beta   90.00
_cell.angle_gamma   90.00
#
_symmetry.space_group_name_H-M   'P 1'
#
loop_
_entity.id
_entity.type
_entity.pdbx_description
1 polymer ?
#
loop_
_entity_poly.entity_id
_entity_poly.type
_entity_poly.pdbx_seq_one_letter_code
_entity_poly.pdbx_strand_id
1 'polypeptide(L)'
;MLRALAVTAGVFFVLSLGPELKVDERLTGVPLPYAALGGLPVFNAALPARLALVVMPLIGLVLAYGLAALGPRPAPAWLGAFAVALLPLVPVPLHTSEYEPVPRFITSGTWREYVQDGGVLAPVPPTSDVLPDGQRWQTYALAHGQGEFRIPAGFFLGPGGPDGKGRIGPVPRPSADLLFEVARTGVVPPITDADRAAAREDLRYWGAEAVVLADRVHGAKFPAHPEALLRATTELLGPPQRVDDVWLWRV
;
A
#
# COMPACT_ATOMS: atom_id res chain seq x y z
N MET A 1 11.53 -38.84 -13.97
CA MET A 1 10.37 -38.00 -13.61
C MET A 1 10.57 -37.27 -12.28
N LEU A 2 10.71 -37.95 -11.14
CA LEU A 2 10.86 -37.30 -9.83
C LEU A 2 12.04 -36.31 -9.75
N ARG A 3 13.20 -36.68 -10.32
CA ARG A 3 14.37 -35.79 -10.42
C ARG A 3 14.05 -34.50 -11.19
N ALA A 4 13.28 -34.58 -12.27
CA ALA A 4 12.89 -33.42 -13.05
C ALA A 4 11.97 -32.50 -12.24
N LEU A 5 10.96 -33.05 -11.56
CA LEU A 5 10.06 -32.28 -10.68
C LEU A 5 10.83 -31.56 -9.56
N ALA A 6 11.77 -32.26 -8.91
CA ALA A 6 12.60 -31.70 -7.85
C ALA A 6 13.51 -30.57 -8.36
N VAL A 7 14.13 -30.76 -9.53
CA VAL A 7 14.97 -29.72 -10.16
C VAL A 7 14.11 -28.51 -10.53
N THR A 8 12.95 -28.70 -11.17
CA THR A 8 12.05 -27.60 -11.51
C THR A 8 11.60 -26.85 -10.24
N ALA A 9 11.18 -27.57 -9.20
CA ALA A 9 10.79 -26.96 -7.93
C ALA A 9 11.94 -26.14 -7.32
N GLY A 10 13.16 -26.69 -7.30
CA GLY A 10 14.34 -25.98 -6.79
C GLY A 10 14.66 -24.71 -7.59
N VAL A 11 14.58 -24.77 -8.93
CA VAL A 11 14.82 -23.60 -9.79
C VAL A 11 13.79 -22.49 -9.52
N PHE A 12 12.49 -22.83 -9.54
CA PHE A 12 11.44 -21.84 -9.29
C PHE A 12 11.45 -21.31 -7.86
N PHE A 13 11.81 -22.15 -6.88
CA PHE A 13 12.03 -21.72 -5.50
C PHE A 13 13.14 -20.67 -5.41
N VAL A 14 14.32 -20.95 -5.98
CA VAL A 14 15.45 -20.00 -5.95
C VAL A 14 15.13 -18.72 -6.70
N LEU A 15 14.47 -18.80 -7.85
CA LEU A 15 14.01 -17.61 -8.59
C LEU A 15 12.98 -16.80 -7.79
N SER A 16 12.13 -17.45 -7.00
CA SER A 16 11.09 -16.79 -6.22
C SER A 16 11.62 -15.94 -5.06
N LEU A 17 12.86 -16.20 -4.62
CA LEU A 17 13.55 -15.39 -3.61
C LEU A 17 13.87 -13.97 -4.10
N GLY A 18 13.79 -13.73 -5.41
CA GLY A 18 14.05 -12.43 -6.01
C GLY A 18 15.51 -12.21 -6.41
N PRO A 19 15.87 -10.97 -6.80
CA PRO A 19 17.20 -10.66 -7.33
C PRO A 19 18.31 -10.68 -6.26
N GLU A 20 17.96 -10.56 -4.99
CA GLU A 20 18.91 -10.48 -3.88
C GLU A 20 18.36 -11.22 -2.67
N LEU A 21 19.23 -11.92 -1.94
CA LEU A 21 18.82 -12.69 -0.78
C LEU A 21 18.39 -11.75 0.36
N LYS A 22 17.16 -11.95 0.83
CA LYS A 22 16.56 -11.23 1.95
C LYS A 22 16.45 -12.13 3.18
N VAL A 23 17.06 -11.73 4.29
CA VAL A 23 17.04 -12.44 5.58
C VAL A 23 16.62 -11.44 6.66
N ASP A 24 15.64 -11.79 7.49
CA ASP A 24 15.09 -10.91 8.54
C ASP A 24 14.74 -9.50 8.02
N GLU A 25 14.06 -9.49 6.89
CA GLU A 25 13.67 -8.29 6.16
C GLU A 25 14.80 -7.44 5.57
N ARG A 26 16.07 -7.84 5.75
CA ARG A 26 17.25 -7.13 5.27
C ARG A 26 17.81 -7.77 4.01
N LEU A 27 18.15 -6.92 3.05
CA LEU A 27 18.89 -7.29 1.86
C LEU A 27 20.35 -7.55 2.25
N THR A 28 20.89 -8.70 1.86
CA THR A 28 22.22 -9.17 2.33
C THR A 28 23.38 -8.80 1.41
N GLY A 29 23.12 -8.17 0.27
CA GLY A 29 24.09 -7.88 -0.80
C GLY A 29 24.37 -9.07 -1.73
N VAL A 30 23.86 -10.27 -1.43
CA VAL A 30 24.15 -11.48 -2.18
C VAL A 30 23.18 -11.60 -3.38
N PRO A 31 23.67 -11.46 -4.63
CA PRO A 31 22.82 -11.57 -5.81
C PRO A 31 22.37 -13.03 -6.01
N LEU A 32 21.11 -13.19 -6.41
CA LEU A 32 20.50 -14.48 -6.72
C LEU A 32 20.24 -14.61 -8.23
N PRO A 33 19.93 -15.81 -8.75
CA PRO A 33 19.76 -16.04 -10.19
C PRO A 33 18.75 -15.12 -10.88
N TYR A 34 17.73 -14.61 -10.17
CA TYR A 34 16.77 -13.65 -10.72
C TYR A 34 17.43 -12.30 -11.08
N ALA A 35 18.56 -11.94 -10.47
CA ALA A 35 19.27 -10.69 -10.78
C ALA A 35 19.62 -10.57 -12.26
N ALA A 36 19.97 -11.69 -12.90
CA ALA A 36 20.26 -11.74 -14.34
C ALA A 36 19.02 -11.48 -15.22
N LEU A 37 17.82 -11.77 -14.71
CA LEU A 37 16.55 -11.56 -15.42
C LEU A 37 15.97 -10.17 -15.15
N GLY A 38 16.27 -9.56 -14.00
CA GLY A 38 15.62 -8.34 -13.53
C GLY A 38 15.80 -7.11 -14.42
N GLY A 39 16.78 -7.11 -15.33
CA GLY A 39 16.98 -6.06 -16.33
C GLY A 39 16.13 -6.21 -17.59
N LEU A 40 15.53 -7.37 -17.82
CA LEU A 40 14.74 -7.65 -19.03
C LEU A 40 13.32 -7.09 -18.89
N PRO A 41 12.71 -6.62 -20.00
CA PRO A 41 11.29 -6.30 -20.04
C PRO A 41 10.46 -7.48 -19.53
N VAL A 42 9.31 -7.21 -18.91
CA VAL A 42 8.43 -8.19 -18.23
C VAL A 42 8.96 -8.66 -16.87
N PHE A 43 10.21 -9.10 -16.78
CA PHE A 43 10.80 -9.58 -15.52
C PHE A 43 11.10 -8.43 -14.55
N ASN A 44 11.43 -7.26 -15.07
CA ASN A 44 11.62 -6.04 -14.28
C ASN A 44 10.33 -5.53 -13.58
N ALA A 45 9.16 -5.96 -14.06
CA ALA A 45 7.85 -5.62 -13.50
C ALA A 45 7.16 -6.79 -12.79
N ALA A 46 7.70 -8.00 -12.90
CA ALA A 46 7.15 -9.19 -12.25
C ALA A 46 7.49 -9.22 -10.75
N LEU A 47 6.59 -9.81 -9.96
CA LEU A 47 6.81 -10.11 -8.54
C LEU A 47 7.46 -11.50 -8.44
N PRO A 48 8.76 -11.62 -8.13
CA PRO A 48 9.46 -12.91 -8.13
C PRO A 48 8.79 -13.93 -7.22
N ALA A 49 8.26 -13.49 -6.06
CA ALA A 49 7.53 -14.33 -5.12
C ALA A 49 6.37 -15.12 -5.76
N ARG A 50 5.76 -14.62 -6.85
CA ARG A 50 4.69 -15.35 -7.57
C ARG A 50 5.20 -16.62 -8.26
N LEU A 51 6.50 -16.74 -8.53
CA LEU A 51 7.10 -17.97 -9.06
C LEU A 51 7.01 -19.13 -8.07
N ALA A 52 6.87 -18.85 -6.77
CA ALA A 52 6.64 -19.89 -5.75
C ALA A 52 5.31 -20.64 -5.98
N LEU A 53 4.35 -20.07 -6.69
CA LEU A 53 3.09 -20.75 -7.04
C LEU A 53 3.33 -21.98 -7.93
N VAL A 54 4.41 -22.00 -8.71
CA VAL A 54 4.82 -23.17 -9.51
C VAL A 54 5.33 -24.31 -8.62
N VAL A 55 5.93 -23.97 -7.47
CA VAL A 55 6.52 -24.95 -6.54
C VAL A 55 5.44 -25.77 -5.84
N MET A 56 4.29 -25.17 -5.51
CA MET A 56 3.19 -25.85 -4.81
C MET A 56 2.72 -27.16 -5.49
N PRO A 57 2.29 -27.18 -6.77
CA PRO A 57 1.85 -28.42 -7.41
C PRO A 57 2.97 -29.45 -7.59
N LEU A 58 4.23 -29.00 -7.75
CA LEU A 58 5.38 -29.89 -7.88
C LEU A 58 5.68 -30.64 -6.57
N ILE A 59 5.60 -29.95 -5.43
CA ILE A 59 5.70 -30.58 -4.11
C ILE A 59 4.57 -31.61 -3.95
N GLY A 60 3.33 -31.25 -4.33
CA GLY A 60 2.19 -32.16 -4.30
C GLY A 60 2.43 -33.46 -5.08
N LEU A 61 2.97 -33.36 -6.29
CA LEU A 61 3.32 -34.52 -7.11
C LEU A 61 4.43 -35.36 -6.48
N VAL A 62 5.50 -34.73 -5.98
CA VAL A 62 6.61 -35.44 -5.31
C VAL A 62 6.09 -36.23 -4.10
N LEU A 63 5.23 -35.61 -3.28
CA LEU A 63 4.59 -36.27 -2.14
C LEU A 63 3.68 -37.42 -2.58
N ALA A 64 2.86 -37.22 -3.62
CA ALA A 64 1.98 -38.26 -4.14
C ALA A 64 2.76 -39.50 -4.64
N TYR A 65 3.82 -39.29 -5.43
CA TYR A 65 4.68 -40.39 -5.90
C TYR A 65 5.44 -41.06 -4.75
N GLY A 66 5.94 -40.27 -3.79
CA GLY A 66 6.61 -40.79 -2.61
C GLY A 66 5.69 -41.67 -1.75
N LEU A 67 4.44 -41.24 -1.54
CA LEU A 67 3.44 -42.02 -0.82
C LEU A 67 3.05 -43.30 -1.58
N ALA A 68 2.88 -43.23 -2.90
CA ALA A 68 2.59 -44.40 -3.73
C ALA A 68 3.71 -45.46 -3.67
N ALA A 69 4.97 -45.04 -3.59
CA ALA A 69 6.12 -45.94 -3.47
C ALA A 69 6.20 -46.66 -2.12
N LEU A 70 5.53 -46.16 -1.07
CA LEU A 70 5.53 -46.74 0.27
C LEU A 70 4.46 -47.83 0.47
N GLY A 71 3.69 -48.16 -0.57
CA GLY A 71 2.63 -49.17 -0.52
C GLY A 71 1.36 -48.72 0.22
N PRO A 72 0.36 -49.60 0.37
CA PRO A 72 -0.90 -49.28 1.02
C PRO A 72 -0.70 -48.91 2.49
N ARG A 73 -1.39 -47.85 2.95
CA ARG A 73 -1.36 -47.39 4.34
C ARG A 73 -2.71 -47.66 5.02
N PRO A 74 -2.72 -47.98 6.32
CA PRO A 74 -3.96 -48.20 7.06
C PRO A 74 -4.74 -46.88 7.18
N ALA A 75 -6.07 -46.95 7.27
CA ALA A 75 -6.96 -45.79 7.32
C ALA A 75 -6.59 -44.72 8.39
N PRO A 76 -6.14 -45.09 9.61
CA PRO A 76 -5.70 -44.10 10.60
C PRO A 76 -4.53 -43.22 10.15
N ALA A 77 -3.60 -43.77 9.34
CA ALA A 77 -2.47 -43.00 8.83
C ALA A 77 -2.92 -41.92 7.84
N TRP A 78 -3.91 -42.23 7.00
CA TRP A 78 -4.52 -41.25 6.10
C TRP A 78 -5.32 -40.20 6.85
N LEU A 79 -6.10 -40.59 7.86
CA LEU A 79 -6.82 -39.65 8.73
C LEU A 79 -5.86 -38.67 9.42
N GLY A 80 -4.74 -39.16 9.95
CA GLY A 80 -3.70 -38.32 10.53
C GLY A 80 -3.07 -37.37 9.50
N ALA A 81 -2.75 -37.87 8.30
CA ALA A 81 -2.21 -37.03 7.22
C ALA A 81 -3.19 -35.93 6.79
N PHE A 82 -4.47 -36.25 6.64
CA PHE A 82 -5.50 -35.26 6.33
C PHE A 82 -5.68 -34.27 7.47
N ALA A 83 -5.70 -34.71 8.73
CA ALA A 83 -5.78 -33.81 9.87
C ALA A 83 -4.61 -32.80 9.89
N VAL A 84 -3.38 -33.26 9.63
CA VAL A 84 -2.21 -32.37 9.53
C VAL A 84 -2.30 -31.45 8.31
N ALA A 85 -2.74 -31.94 7.15
CA ALA A 85 -2.88 -31.13 5.94
C ALA A 85 -3.98 -30.06 6.05
N LEU A 86 -5.04 -30.33 6.82
CA LEU A 86 -6.12 -29.40 7.07
C LEU A 86 -5.84 -28.47 8.26
N LEU A 87 -4.83 -28.77 9.09
CA LEU A 87 -4.49 -27.95 10.25
C LEU A 87 -4.25 -26.46 9.90
N PRO A 88 -3.55 -26.09 8.80
CA PRO A 88 -3.37 -24.69 8.42
C PRO A 88 -4.65 -23.98 7.96
N LEU A 89 -5.72 -24.71 7.66
CA LEU A 89 -7.03 -24.13 7.32
C LEU A 89 -7.81 -23.72 8.56
N VAL A 90 -7.40 -24.16 9.75
CA VAL A 90 -7.98 -23.69 11.00
C VAL A 90 -7.66 -22.20 11.11
N PRO A 91 -8.67 -21.31 11.12
CA PRO A 91 -8.45 -19.87 11.09
C PRO A 91 -7.72 -19.44 12.36
N VAL A 92 -6.48 -19.01 12.20
CA VAL A 92 -5.75 -18.31 13.24
C VAL A 92 -6.28 -16.87 13.26
N PRO A 93 -6.64 -16.30 14.43
CA PRO A 93 -7.01 -14.89 14.53
C PRO A 93 -5.93 -14.04 13.88
N LEU A 94 -6.27 -13.37 12.79
CA LEU A 94 -5.36 -12.45 12.13
C LEU A 94 -5.24 -11.20 13.01
N HIS A 95 -4.03 -10.67 13.11
CA HIS A 95 -3.85 -9.34 13.69
C HIS A 95 -4.52 -8.33 12.78
N THR A 96 -5.69 -7.84 13.20
CA THR A 96 -6.43 -6.78 12.51
C THR A 96 -6.23 -5.46 13.24
N SER A 97 -6.00 -4.39 12.49
CA SER A 97 -6.17 -3.03 12.97
C SER A 97 -7.54 -2.52 12.52
N GLU A 98 -8.26 -1.87 13.42
CA GLU A 98 -9.45 -1.12 13.02
C GLU A 98 -9.01 0.16 12.32
N TYR A 99 -9.68 0.49 11.22
CA TYR A 99 -9.49 1.76 10.57
C TYR A 99 -10.16 2.88 11.35
N GLU A 100 -9.60 4.08 11.29
CA GLU A 100 -10.29 5.27 11.80
C GLU A 100 -11.59 5.49 11.02
N PRO A 101 -12.70 5.90 11.66
CA PRO A 101 -13.95 6.11 10.98
C PRO A 101 -13.82 7.19 9.91
N VAL A 102 -14.58 7.05 8.83
CA VAL A 102 -14.69 8.10 7.81
C VAL A 102 -15.28 9.35 8.47
N PRO A 103 -14.70 10.55 8.29
CA PRO A 103 -15.17 11.78 8.95
C PRO A 103 -16.64 12.07 8.68
N ARG A 104 -17.33 12.66 9.65
CA ARG A 104 -18.68 13.20 9.50
C ARG A 104 -18.76 14.14 8.30
N PHE A 105 -17.76 15.00 8.12
CA PHE A 105 -17.65 15.88 6.95
C PHE A 105 -17.88 15.17 5.61
N ILE A 106 -17.39 13.92 5.49
CA ILE A 106 -17.63 13.08 4.31
C ILE A 106 -18.98 12.38 4.43
N THR A 107 -19.25 11.71 5.55
CA THR A 107 -20.44 10.85 5.69
C THR A 107 -21.77 11.59 5.67
N SER A 108 -21.83 12.85 6.10
CA SER A 108 -23.01 13.73 5.98
C SER A 108 -23.18 14.33 4.58
N GLY A 109 -22.14 14.28 3.74
CA GLY A 109 -22.09 14.96 2.46
C GLY A 109 -21.77 16.46 2.55
N THR A 110 -21.29 16.97 3.70
CA THR A 110 -20.87 18.38 3.89
C THR A 110 -19.79 18.79 2.88
N TRP A 111 -18.94 17.86 2.46
CA TRP A 111 -17.87 18.10 1.48
C TRP A 111 -18.32 18.78 0.18
N ARG A 112 -19.56 18.54 -0.26
CA ARG A 112 -20.15 19.11 -1.49
C ARG A 112 -20.31 20.63 -1.44
N GLU A 113 -20.29 21.22 -0.26
CA GLU A 113 -20.33 22.68 -0.10
C GLU A 113 -18.97 23.33 -0.39
N TYR A 114 -17.90 22.53 -0.49
CA TYR A 114 -16.52 23.01 -0.58
C TYR A 114 -15.81 22.60 -1.87
N VAL A 115 -16.36 21.65 -2.63
CA VAL A 115 -15.85 21.27 -3.94
C VAL A 115 -17.01 21.13 -4.91
N GLN A 116 -16.82 21.58 -6.14
CA GLN A 116 -17.80 21.40 -7.22
C GLN A 116 -17.94 19.92 -7.59
N ASP A 117 -18.96 19.57 -8.37
CA ASP A 117 -19.13 18.21 -8.88
C ASP A 117 -17.89 17.77 -9.67
N GLY A 118 -17.24 16.68 -9.25
CA GLY A 118 -15.97 16.22 -9.83
C GLY A 118 -14.75 17.10 -9.51
N GLY A 119 -14.91 18.08 -8.62
CA GLY A 119 -13.86 18.93 -8.07
C GLY A 119 -12.84 18.16 -7.22
N VAL A 120 -11.78 18.83 -6.79
CA VAL A 120 -10.65 18.17 -6.10
C VAL A 120 -10.63 18.52 -4.61
N LEU A 121 -10.85 17.50 -3.79
CA LEU A 121 -10.67 17.54 -2.34
C LEU A 121 -9.29 16.96 -2.01
N ALA A 122 -8.36 17.78 -1.52
CA ALA A 122 -7.00 17.37 -1.20
C ALA A 122 -6.91 16.90 0.27
N PRO A 123 -6.77 15.59 0.54
CA PRO A 123 -6.56 15.11 1.90
C PRO A 123 -5.15 15.46 2.39
N VAL A 124 -5.02 15.66 3.69
CA VAL A 124 -3.74 15.84 4.37
C VAL A 124 -3.50 14.63 5.29
N PRO A 125 -2.40 13.90 5.10
CA PRO A 125 -1.46 13.99 3.98
C PRO A 125 -2.11 13.51 2.66
N PRO A 126 -1.54 13.85 1.49
CA PRO A 126 -1.97 13.27 0.21
C PRO A 126 -1.96 11.74 0.24
N THR A 127 -2.88 11.12 -0.50
CA THR A 127 -3.15 9.68 -0.36
C THR A 127 -2.02 8.82 -0.93
N SER A 128 -1.70 7.72 -0.24
CA SER A 128 -0.68 6.73 -0.64
C SER A 128 -1.07 5.30 -0.23
N ASP A 129 -0.22 4.31 -0.53
CA ASP A 129 -0.39 2.92 -0.10
C ASP A 129 -0.40 2.76 1.43
N VAL A 130 0.22 3.69 2.16
CA VAL A 130 0.34 3.65 3.63
C VAL A 130 -0.53 4.67 4.35
N LEU A 131 -1.12 5.63 3.63
CA LEU A 131 -2.01 6.67 4.15
C LEU A 131 -3.26 6.73 3.26
N PRO A 132 -4.22 5.80 3.43
CA PRO A 132 -5.27 5.52 2.44
C PRO A 132 -6.53 6.39 2.59
N ASP A 133 -6.58 7.30 3.55
CA ASP A 133 -7.84 7.93 3.98
C ASP A 133 -8.59 8.66 2.87
N GLY A 134 -7.91 9.40 1.99
CA GLY A 134 -8.58 10.05 0.86
C GLY A 134 -9.30 9.07 -0.07
N GLN A 135 -8.68 7.92 -0.37
CA GLN A 135 -9.30 6.87 -1.18
C GLN A 135 -10.50 6.25 -0.44
N ARG A 136 -10.42 6.11 0.88
CA ARG A 136 -11.53 5.62 1.72
C ARG A 136 -12.70 6.59 1.71
N TRP A 137 -12.44 7.90 1.79
CA TRP A 137 -13.46 8.94 1.74
C TRP A 137 -14.16 8.97 0.38
N GLN A 138 -13.39 8.92 -0.72
CA GLN A 138 -13.94 8.86 -2.08
C GLN A 138 -14.81 7.62 -2.28
N THR A 139 -14.35 6.46 -1.79
CA THR A 139 -15.11 5.21 -1.84
C THR A 139 -16.42 5.31 -1.07
N TYR A 140 -16.39 5.92 0.12
CA TYR A 140 -17.61 6.10 0.92
C TYR A 140 -18.63 6.97 0.19
N ALA A 141 -18.21 8.14 -0.31
CA ALA A 141 -19.09 9.08 -0.99
C ALA A 141 -19.77 8.44 -2.22
N LEU A 142 -19.00 7.71 -3.04
CA LEU A 142 -19.52 6.98 -4.20
C LEU A 142 -20.50 5.88 -3.78
N ALA A 143 -20.14 5.03 -2.82
CA ALA A 143 -20.96 3.90 -2.38
C ALA A 143 -22.31 4.33 -1.77
N HIS A 144 -22.40 5.56 -1.25
CA HIS A 144 -23.61 6.12 -0.64
C HIS A 144 -24.35 7.10 -1.55
N GLY A 145 -24.01 7.16 -2.84
CA GLY A 145 -24.71 8.01 -3.81
C GLY A 145 -24.60 9.51 -3.52
N GLN A 146 -23.53 9.94 -2.87
CA GLN A 146 -23.29 11.35 -2.55
C GLN A 146 -22.68 12.14 -3.71
N GLY A 147 -22.30 11.47 -4.80
CA GLY A 147 -21.53 12.04 -5.91
C GLY A 147 -20.06 11.68 -5.81
N GLU A 148 -19.24 12.35 -6.62
CA GLU A 148 -17.81 12.08 -6.75
C GLU A 148 -17.00 13.35 -6.59
N PHE A 149 -15.90 13.25 -5.85
CA PHE A 149 -14.80 14.21 -5.86
C PHE A 149 -13.52 13.48 -6.24
N ARG A 150 -12.57 14.21 -6.80
CA ARG A 150 -11.22 13.72 -7.09
C ARG A 150 -10.31 13.99 -5.90
N ILE A 151 -9.27 13.18 -5.77
CA ILE A 151 -8.21 13.35 -4.78
C ILE A 151 -6.85 13.40 -5.49
N PRO A 152 -5.87 14.17 -4.99
CA PRO A 152 -4.50 14.08 -5.45
C PRO A 152 -3.85 12.75 -5.00
N ALA A 153 -2.95 12.25 -5.85
CA ALA A 153 -2.20 11.01 -5.61
C ALA A 153 -3.09 9.77 -5.47
N GLY A 154 -2.73 8.83 -4.59
CA GLY A 154 -3.42 7.56 -4.40
C GLY A 154 -2.57 6.33 -4.73
N PHE A 155 -3.10 5.16 -4.35
CA PHE A 155 -2.46 3.88 -4.61
C PHE A 155 -2.77 3.36 -6.03
N PHE A 156 -1.79 3.51 -6.94
CA PHE A 156 -1.80 2.90 -8.27
C PHE A 156 -0.37 2.57 -8.72
N LEU A 157 -0.22 1.74 -9.75
CA LEU A 157 1.07 1.50 -10.41
C LEU A 157 1.18 2.37 -11.65
N GLY A 158 2.20 3.23 -11.69
CA GLY A 158 2.42 4.19 -12.77
C GLY A 158 3.88 4.29 -13.20
N PRO A 159 4.17 4.99 -14.31
CA PRO A 159 5.54 5.30 -14.72
C PRO A 159 6.18 6.36 -13.81
N GLY A 160 7.51 6.56 -13.95
CA GLY A 160 8.24 7.63 -13.26
C GLY A 160 9.02 7.19 -12.00
N GLY A 161 9.27 5.89 -11.86
CA GLY A 161 10.25 5.38 -10.89
C GLY A 161 11.70 5.59 -11.37
N PRO A 162 12.69 5.41 -10.49
CA PRO A 162 14.11 5.45 -10.86
C PRO A 162 14.42 4.48 -12.00
N ASP A 163 15.34 4.87 -12.89
CA ASP A 163 15.80 4.06 -14.02
C ASP A 163 14.67 3.59 -14.97
N GLY A 164 13.59 4.36 -15.08
CA GLY A 164 12.44 4.03 -15.93
C GLY A 164 11.56 2.89 -15.40
N LYS A 165 11.76 2.47 -14.15
CA LYS A 165 10.93 1.44 -13.51
C LYS A 165 9.54 1.98 -13.17
N GLY A 166 8.58 1.07 -13.04
CA GLY A 166 7.28 1.37 -12.46
C GLY A 166 7.42 1.79 -11.00
N ARG A 167 6.50 2.63 -10.54
CA ARG A 167 6.42 3.10 -9.16
C ARG A 167 5.00 2.95 -8.62
N ILE A 168 4.87 2.94 -7.30
CA ILE A 168 3.60 3.10 -6.62
C ILE A 168 3.31 4.61 -6.48
N GLY A 169 2.11 5.02 -6.86
CA GLY A 169 1.64 6.40 -6.83
C GLY A 169 2.33 7.30 -7.88
N PRO A 170 2.01 8.60 -7.88
CA PRO A 170 2.62 9.56 -8.80
C PRO A 170 4.07 9.86 -8.41
N VAL A 171 4.80 10.56 -9.28
CA VAL A 171 6.06 11.22 -8.89
C VAL A 171 5.76 12.18 -7.73
N PRO A 172 6.50 12.13 -6.61
CA PRO A 172 6.15 12.91 -5.45
C PRO A 172 6.40 14.38 -5.72
N ARG A 173 5.55 15.21 -5.11
CA ARG A 173 5.68 16.67 -5.17
C ARG A 173 6.16 17.19 -3.82
N PRO A 174 6.87 18.32 -3.75
CA PRO A 174 7.54 18.77 -2.53
C PRO A 174 6.63 18.84 -1.30
N SER A 175 5.41 19.37 -1.44
CA SER A 175 4.48 19.45 -0.30
C SER A 175 3.92 18.08 0.11
N ALA A 176 3.76 17.16 -0.83
CA ALA A 176 3.31 15.80 -0.55
C ALA A 176 4.38 15.02 0.22
N ASP A 177 5.67 15.14 -0.16
CA ASP A 177 6.78 14.52 0.55
C ASP A 177 6.96 15.11 1.96
N LEU A 178 6.88 16.43 2.09
CA LEU A 178 6.97 17.11 3.39
C LEU A 178 5.86 16.61 4.33
N LEU A 179 4.60 16.61 3.88
CA LEU A 179 3.47 16.18 4.70
C LEU A 179 3.51 14.68 4.99
N PHE A 180 4.03 13.86 4.08
CA PHE A 180 4.28 12.44 4.33
C PHE A 180 5.28 12.24 5.47
N GLU A 181 6.41 12.96 5.42
CA GLU A 181 7.45 12.88 6.45
C GLU A 181 6.95 13.40 7.81
N VAL A 182 6.15 14.46 7.82
CA VAL A 182 5.47 14.95 9.03
C VAL A 182 4.49 13.88 9.57
N ALA A 183 3.69 13.26 8.71
CA ALA A 183 2.78 12.19 9.12
C ALA A 183 3.52 11.01 9.73
N ARG A 184 4.71 10.68 9.20
CA ARG A 184 5.53 9.53 9.60
C ARG A 184 6.36 9.77 10.86
N THR A 185 6.88 10.98 11.05
CA THR A 185 7.85 11.29 12.12
C THR A 185 7.27 12.15 13.24
N GLY A 186 6.18 12.87 12.97
CA GLY A 186 5.62 13.87 13.89
C GLY A 186 6.47 15.14 14.01
N VAL A 187 7.59 15.22 13.26
CA VAL A 187 8.51 16.36 13.27
C VAL A 187 8.09 17.33 12.19
N VAL A 188 7.80 18.57 12.57
CA VAL A 188 7.55 19.68 11.64
C VAL A 188 8.88 20.36 11.36
N PRO A 189 9.41 20.31 10.13
CA PRO A 189 10.62 21.05 9.78
C PRO A 189 10.33 22.56 9.77
N PRO A 190 11.35 23.43 9.86
CA PRO A 190 11.15 24.87 9.67
C PRO A 190 10.54 25.16 8.29
N ILE A 191 9.33 25.73 8.25
CA ILE A 191 8.62 26.00 7.00
C ILE A 191 9.06 27.36 6.42
N THR A 192 9.72 27.31 5.27
CA THR A 192 10.24 28.49 4.55
C THR A 192 9.23 29.07 3.56
N ASP A 193 9.54 30.23 2.99
CA ASP A 193 8.74 30.80 1.90
C ASP A 193 8.78 29.96 0.63
N ALA A 194 9.87 29.21 0.41
CA ALA A 194 9.97 28.27 -0.70
C ALA A 194 8.99 27.10 -0.53
N ASP A 195 8.84 26.58 0.69
CA ASP A 195 7.88 25.52 1.00
C ASP A 195 6.44 26.00 0.82
N ARG A 196 6.14 27.23 1.27
CA ARG A 196 4.83 27.88 1.03
C ARG A 196 4.55 28.08 -0.45
N ALA A 197 5.55 28.47 -1.24
CA ALA A 197 5.40 28.62 -2.69
C ALA A 197 5.16 27.27 -3.38
N ALA A 198 5.92 26.23 -3.00
CA ALA A 198 5.77 24.88 -3.53
C ALA A 198 4.40 24.28 -3.18
N ALA A 199 3.90 24.47 -1.96
CA ALA A 199 2.56 24.02 -1.58
C ALA A 199 1.46 24.69 -2.44
N ARG A 200 1.55 26.00 -2.70
CA ARG A 200 0.61 26.69 -3.60
C ARG A 200 0.72 26.19 -5.04
N GLU A 201 1.93 25.89 -5.52
CA GLU A 201 2.13 25.30 -6.84
C GLU A 201 1.49 23.91 -6.94
N ASP A 202 1.71 23.06 -5.93
CA ASP A 202 1.16 21.71 -5.88
C ASP A 202 -0.38 21.72 -5.84
N LEU A 203 -0.98 22.63 -5.06
CA LEU A 203 -2.44 22.81 -5.03
C LEU A 203 -2.99 23.26 -6.39
N ARG A 204 -2.31 24.19 -7.09
CA ARG A 204 -2.69 24.58 -8.46
C ARG A 204 -2.52 23.44 -9.46
N TYR A 205 -1.45 22.68 -9.35
CA TYR A 205 -1.19 21.52 -10.21
C TYR A 205 -2.29 20.46 -10.07
N TRP A 206 -2.76 20.22 -8.84
CA TRP A 206 -3.89 19.33 -8.60
C TRP A 206 -5.24 19.94 -8.95
N GLY A 207 -5.34 21.26 -9.05
CA GLY A 207 -6.62 21.96 -9.14
C GLY A 207 -7.45 21.80 -7.86
N ALA A 208 -6.78 21.77 -6.70
CA ALA A 208 -7.41 21.59 -5.40
C ALA A 208 -8.32 22.77 -5.08
N GLU A 209 -9.56 22.48 -4.66
CA GLU A 209 -10.56 23.49 -4.26
C GLU A 209 -10.65 23.60 -2.74
N ALA A 210 -10.44 22.48 -2.05
CA ALA A 210 -10.36 22.43 -0.60
C ALA A 210 -9.29 21.43 -0.15
N VAL A 211 -8.60 21.78 0.93
CA VAL A 211 -7.64 20.91 1.62
C VAL A 211 -8.26 20.48 2.95
N VAL A 212 -8.20 19.18 3.27
CA VAL A 212 -8.89 18.61 4.42
C VAL A 212 -8.00 17.69 5.24
N LEU A 213 -7.92 17.96 6.54
CA LEU A 213 -7.29 17.11 7.54
C LEU A 213 -8.35 16.62 8.53
N ALA A 214 -8.55 15.32 8.62
CA ALA A 214 -9.42 14.73 9.63
C ALA A 214 -8.77 14.76 11.03
N ASP A 215 -9.60 14.74 12.08
CA ASP A 215 -9.14 14.63 13.47
C ASP A 215 -8.25 13.41 13.71
N ARG A 216 -8.58 12.30 13.03
CA ARG A 216 -7.86 11.05 13.09
C ARG A 216 -7.44 10.67 11.68
N VAL A 217 -6.16 10.34 11.55
CA VAL A 217 -5.55 9.91 10.28
C VAL A 217 -5.03 8.50 10.47
N HIS A 218 -5.41 7.61 9.57
CA HIS A 218 -4.97 6.23 9.59
C HIS A 218 -3.64 6.07 8.85
N GLY A 219 -2.67 5.44 9.51
CA GLY A 219 -1.42 5.00 8.88
C GLY A 219 -1.27 3.48 8.95
N ALA A 220 -1.11 2.84 7.79
CA ALA A 220 -1.10 1.37 7.67
C ALA A 220 0.20 0.72 8.16
N LYS A 221 1.33 1.45 8.11
CA LYS A 221 2.66 0.97 8.54
C LYS A 221 3.21 1.67 9.78
N PHE A 222 2.67 2.83 10.12
CA PHE A 222 3.09 3.66 11.25
C PHE A 222 1.89 4.48 11.75
N PRO A 223 1.81 4.81 13.05
CA PRO A 223 0.80 5.74 13.54
C PRO A 223 1.05 7.12 12.92
N ALA A 224 0.01 7.74 12.36
CA ALA A 224 0.11 9.08 11.81
C ALA A 224 0.03 10.15 12.92
N HIS A 225 0.61 11.33 12.67
CA HIS A 225 0.67 12.44 13.61
C HIS A 225 -0.23 13.62 13.20
N PRO A 226 -1.56 13.57 13.45
CA PRO A 226 -2.51 14.60 12.97
C PRO A 226 -2.23 16.00 13.54
N GLU A 227 -1.76 16.12 14.78
CA GLU A 227 -1.39 17.42 15.36
C GLU A 227 -0.19 18.06 14.64
N ALA A 228 0.81 17.24 14.28
CA ALA A 228 1.97 17.72 13.54
C ALA A 228 1.58 18.12 12.11
N LEU A 229 0.69 17.35 11.47
CA LEU A 229 0.09 17.68 10.18
C LEU A 229 -0.68 18.99 10.24
N LEU A 230 -1.52 19.19 11.24
CA LEU A 230 -2.26 20.44 11.44
C LEU A 230 -1.31 21.64 11.52
N ARG A 231 -0.24 21.54 12.32
CA ARG A 231 0.77 22.60 12.44
C ARG A 231 1.46 22.87 11.11
N ALA A 232 1.99 21.84 10.46
CA ALA A 232 2.69 21.96 9.19
C ALA A 232 1.80 22.56 8.10
N THR A 233 0.56 22.08 7.95
CA THR A 233 -0.39 22.61 6.97
C THR A 233 -0.81 24.04 7.31
N THR A 234 -0.94 24.38 8.59
CA THR A 234 -1.21 25.76 9.02
C THR A 234 -0.05 26.71 8.68
N GLU A 235 1.20 26.28 8.85
CA GLU A 235 2.38 27.07 8.46
C GLU A 235 2.53 27.21 6.94
N LEU A 236 2.06 26.23 6.17
CA LEU A 236 2.07 26.24 4.71
C LEU A 236 0.96 27.11 4.11
N LEU A 237 -0.27 27.00 4.63
CA LEU A 237 -1.48 27.53 3.99
C LEU A 237 -2.17 28.65 4.79
N GLY A 238 -1.77 28.89 6.04
CA GLY A 238 -2.44 29.81 6.96
C GLY A 238 -3.46 29.11 7.88
N PRO A 239 -4.25 29.86 8.66
CA PRO A 239 -5.16 29.30 9.65
C PRO A 239 -6.31 28.48 9.00
N PRO A 240 -6.62 27.28 9.51
CA PRO A 240 -7.75 26.48 9.03
C PRO A 240 -9.10 26.99 9.56
N GLN A 241 -10.16 26.59 8.87
CA GLN A 241 -11.52 26.57 9.38
C GLN A 241 -11.84 25.21 10.00
N ARG A 242 -12.54 25.19 11.13
CA ARG A 242 -13.13 23.97 11.68
C ARG A 242 -14.49 23.70 11.03
N VAL A 243 -14.67 22.52 10.45
CA VAL A 243 -15.94 22.08 9.85
C VAL A 243 -16.18 20.64 10.29
N ASP A 244 -17.29 20.38 10.97
CA ASP A 244 -17.56 19.07 11.57
C ASP A 244 -16.35 18.54 12.39
N ASP A 245 -15.80 17.40 11.98
CA ASP A 245 -14.66 16.69 12.55
C ASP A 245 -13.40 16.77 11.66
N VAL A 246 -13.29 17.84 10.86
CA VAL A 246 -12.12 18.12 10.02
C VAL A 246 -11.63 19.56 10.14
N TRP A 247 -10.34 19.76 9.88
CA TRP A 247 -9.73 21.05 9.58
C TRP A 247 -9.70 21.26 8.07
N LEU A 248 -10.20 22.42 7.63
CA LEU A 248 -10.39 22.74 6.23
C LEU A 248 -9.66 24.04 5.86
N TRP A 249 -8.94 24.03 4.73
CA TRP A 249 -8.43 25.23 4.08
C TRP A 249 -9.09 25.37 2.72
N ARG A 250 -9.61 26.57 2.42
CA ARG A 250 -10.08 26.92 1.08
C ARG A 250 -8.90 27.44 0.26
N VAL A 251 -8.84 27.04 -1.00
CA VAL A 251 -7.74 27.37 -1.94
C VAL A 251 -8.14 28.49 -2.88
#